data_AF-B4JI77-F1
#
_entry.id   AF-B4JI77-F1
#
_cell.length_a   1.000
_cell.length_b   1.000
_cell.length_c   1.000
_cell.angle_alpha   90.00
_cell.angle_beta   90.00
_cell.angle_gamma   90.00
#
_symmetry.space_group_name_H-M   'P 1'
#
loop_
_entity.id
_entity.type
_entity.pdbx_description
1 polymer ?
#
loop_
_entity_poly.entity_id
_entity_poly.type
_entity_poly.pdbx_seq_one_letter_code
_entity_poly.pdbx_strand_id
1 'polypeptide(L)'
;MRHLLASVLCFLLWPTAHISALAPSPGLQVVKQWKLLGYNFPQSSRSNDANFYSPTNVLITGIAVSEDRIFVATPKLLSGVSSTVSWVPKAQIGDSPTLQAYPDWSFSNTARTNFNCSDLILTSVYRLRIDSCNRLWILDAGISRSLEDYETTCPPKILVVDLDTDRVVRRIDFPREVLRGESLFTNMVIDETTAKSCDDVFVYITDTVEPGIIVYDSAKDLTWRHSHPAMYPDPDFAQSEILNDRFVLMDGVVGLAFDERNGIVYFQPLATDRVFSVHKNVLRSGPLANGQMLDVKLVGKKSSQGIGLAVSPYDSSLIFSPLSETAIASWNPSTNQQSVLAQDRDNLQFVADITRTRSEPGVIYAIASKFHRFFLKNLNPNEYNNRIVRLELPTGKSPGIKTPLLGHQLAVTPKGAAQNSLLPYGVYTPHTQTHTHTNALQTYFTSPALTTRTPYKFENAGVVNYGLRNPFTALNQGEAFPPTKATRDIYQRSYLDTLVADHVTTAPASAVPYSASPAPYSTSPVPYSTSPAAYSASPATYTTRHNGYYYHLN
;
A
#
# COMPACT_ATOMS: atom_id res chain seq x y z
N MET A 1 41.56 15.20 -82.15
CA MET A 1 40.15 14.89 -82.46
C MET A 1 39.46 14.64 -81.12
N ARG A 2 38.33 15.29 -80.76
CA ARG A 2 36.93 14.97 -81.18
C ARG A 2 36.59 13.50 -80.84
N HIS A 3 35.57 13.13 -80.04
CA HIS A 3 34.42 13.80 -79.38
C HIS A 3 34.30 13.29 -77.91
N LEU A 4 33.77 13.98 -76.89
CA LEU A 4 32.49 14.69 -76.68
C LEU A 4 31.28 13.75 -76.53
N LEU A 5 30.87 13.48 -75.28
CA LEU A 5 29.46 13.41 -74.83
C LEU A 5 29.36 13.26 -73.29
N ALA A 6 28.30 13.82 -72.71
CA ALA A 6 27.89 13.62 -71.32
C ALA A 6 26.40 13.24 -71.31
N SER A 7 26.00 12.39 -70.37
CA SER A 7 24.60 12.02 -70.17
C SER A 7 24.31 11.85 -68.68
N VAL A 8 23.32 12.60 -68.20
CA VAL A 8 22.78 12.55 -66.84
C VAL A 8 21.37 11.99 -66.94
N LEU A 9 20.99 11.00 -66.12
CA LEU A 9 19.68 10.97 -65.45
C LEU A 9 19.54 9.86 -64.39
N CYS A 10 18.76 10.17 -63.36
CA CYS A 10 17.92 9.29 -62.54
C CYS A 10 18.34 7.84 -62.26
N PHE A 11 18.80 7.59 -61.03
CA PHE A 11 18.26 6.49 -60.24
C PHE A 11 17.67 6.99 -58.91
N LEU A 12 16.35 7.14 -58.95
CA LEU A 12 15.34 7.14 -57.88
C LEU A 12 15.81 7.27 -56.43
N LEU A 13 15.34 8.34 -55.79
CA LEU A 13 15.17 8.42 -54.33
C LEU A 13 14.21 7.31 -53.86
N TRP A 14 14.74 6.23 -53.26
CA TRP A 14 13.95 5.47 -52.29
C TRP A 14 13.91 6.25 -50.98
N PRO A 15 12.73 6.54 -50.40
CA PRO A 15 12.67 7.02 -49.03
C PRO A 15 13.21 5.92 -48.13
N THR A 16 14.25 6.21 -47.35
CA THR A 16 14.66 5.32 -46.26
C THR A 16 13.50 5.18 -45.31
N ALA A 17 12.84 4.03 -45.34
CA ALA A 17 11.79 3.69 -44.40
C ALA A 17 12.42 3.62 -43.00
N HIS A 18 12.38 4.75 -42.29
CA HIS A 18 12.77 4.80 -40.90
C HIS A 18 11.84 3.84 -40.15
N ILE A 19 12.40 2.70 -39.76
CA ILE A 19 11.81 1.84 -38.75
C ILE A 19 11.90 2.66 -37.45
N SER A 20 10.88 3.49 -37.23
CA SER A 20 10.61 4.03 -35.90
C SER A 20 10.41 2.84 -34.98
N ALA A 21 11.45 2.50 -34.22
CA ALA A 21 11.31 1.63 -33.07
C ALA A 21 10.15 2.19 -32.25
N LEU A 22 9.13 1.37 -31.98
CA LEU A 22 8.01 1.80 -31.15
C LEU A 22 8.58 2.30 -29.84
N ALA A 23 8.33 3.57 -29.52
CA ALA A 23 8.58 4.07 -28.18
C ALA A 23 7.84 3.15 -27.21
N PRO A 24 8.50 2.63 -26.15
CA PRO A 24 7.85 1.73 -25.21
C PRO A 24 6.63 2.43 -24.63
N SER A 25 5.49 1.72 -24.60
CA SER A 25 4.26 2.27 -24.06
C SER A 25 4.48 2.70 -22.61
N PRO A 26 4.04 3.91 -22.19
CA PRO A 26 3.95 4.22 -20.77
C PRO A 26 2.98 3.20 -20.15
N GLY A 27 3.48 2.39 -19.22
CA GLY A 27 2.76 1.22 -18.73
C GLY A 27 3.55 0.46 -17.69
N LEU A 28 2.85 -0.42 -16.98
CA LEU A 28 3.41 -1.23 -15.90
C LEU A 28 4.38 -2.28 -16.46
N GLN A 29 5.62 -2.27 -15.98
CA GLN A 29 6.64 -3.25 -16.37
C GLN A 29 6.92 -4.18 -15.19
N VAL A 30 6.63 -5.48 -15.31
CA VAL A 30 7.13 -6.49 -14.36
C VAL A 30 8.62 -6.70 -14.65
N VAL A 31 9.49 -6.07 -13.86
CA VAL A 31 10.95 -6.16 -14.07
C VAL A 31 11.57 -7.41 -13.44
N LYS A 32 10.95 -7.92 -12.37
CA LYS A 32 11.32 -9.14 -11.65
C LYS A 32 10.07 -9.83 -11.15
N GLN A 33 10.00 -11.17 -11.21
CA GLN A 33 8.91 -11.93 -10.59
C GLN A 33 9.35 -13.32 -10.17
N TRP A 34 8.80 -13.83 -9.06
CA TRP A 34 9.12 -15.16 -8.51
C TRP A 34 7.84 -15.96 -8.28
N LYS A 35 7.90 -17.26 -8.59
CA LYS A 35 6.90 -18.21 -8.11
C LYS A 35 7.07 -18.46 -6.62
N LEU A 36 8.30 -18.80 -6.24
CA LEU A 36 8.81 -18.83 -4.88
C LEU A 36 10.19 -18.16 -4.88
N LEU A 37 10.56 -17.53 -3.77
CA LEU A 37 11.86 -16.88 -3.62
C LEU A 37 12.91 -17.92 -3.20
N GLY A 38 14.10 -17.85 -3.80
CA GLY A 38 15.21 -18.77 -3.52
C GLY A 38 16.56 -18.07 -3.51
N TYR A 39 17.46 -18.56 -2.65
CA TYR A 39 18.72 -17.89 -2.34
C TYR A 39 19.94 -18.61 -2.93
N ASN A 40 21.04 -17.87 -3.13
CA ASN A 40 22.34 -18.40 -3.50
C ASN A 40 23.03 -18.97 -2.26
N PHE A 41 22.60 -20.17 -1.88
CA PHE A 41 23.00 -20.84 -0.66
C PHE A 41 24.47 -21.30 -0.67
N PRO A 42 25.20 -21.14 0.44
CA PRO A 42 26.48 -21.82 0.65
C PRO A 42 26.28 -23.35 0.65
N GLN A 43 27.28 -24.09 0.17
CA GLN A 43 27.22 -25.56 0.07
C GLN A 43 26.96 -26.27 1.41
N SER A 44 27.32 -25.64 2.53
CA SER A 44 27.12 -26.15 3.90
C SER A 44 25.79 -25.72 4.56
N SER A 45 24.91 -25.04 3.81
CA SER A 45 23.61 -24.59 4.32
C SER A 45 22.63 -25.74 4.60
N ARG A 46 21.66 -25.49 5.49
CA ARG A 46 20.59 -26.44 5.82
C ARG A 46 19.33 -26.19 4.98
N SER A 47 19.47 -26.02 3.67
CA SER A 47 18.36 -25.67 2.76
C SER A 47 17.22 -26.71 2.71
N ASN A 48 17.41 -27.91 3.25
CA ASN A 48 16.38 -28.95 3.41
C ASN A 48 15.66 -28.90 4.77
N ASP A 49 16.08 -28.05 5.71
CA ASP A 49 15.42 -27.82 7.00
C ASP A 49 14.39 -26.69 6.87
N ALA A 50 13.10 -27.01 7.04
CA ALA A 50 11.99 -26.06 6.89
C ALA A 50 12.10 -24.84 7.83
N ASN A 51 12.78 -24.98 8.98
CA ASN A 51 13.01 -23.88 9.91
C ASN A 51 14.09 -22.90 9.39
N PHE A 52 15.02 -23.40 8.57
CA PHE A 52 16.04 -22.59 7.90
C PHE A 52 15.53 -22.02 6.57
N TYR A 53 14.78 -22.80 5.80
CA TYR A 53 14.24 -22.43 4.50
C TYR A 53 12.89 -23.09 4.22
N SER A 54 11.82 -22.29 4.19
CA SER A 54 10.50 -22.66 3.71
C SER A 54 10.09 -21.69 2.61
N PRO A 55 10.20 -22.04 1.32
CA PRO A 55 10.08 -21.09 0.22
C PRO A 55 8.67 -20.48 0.05
N THR A 56 7.63 -21.13 0.58
CA THR A 56 6.26 -20.58 0.68
C THR A 56 6.12 -19.52 1.77
N ASN A 57 7.04 -19.50 2.74
CA ASN A 57 7.02 -18.61 3.89
C ASN A 57 7.87 -17.34 3.67
N VAL A 58 8.58 -17.24 2.53
CA VAL A 58 9.35 -16.06 2.15
C VAL A 58 8.47 -15.12 1.30
N LEU A 59 8.37 -13.86 1.72
CA LEU A 59 7.63 -12.81 1.02
C LEU A 59 8.44 -11.51 1.04
N ILE A 60 8.49 -10.77 -0.06
CA ILE A 60 9.10 -9.43 -0.07
C ILE A 60 8.09 -8.42 0.50
N THR A 61 8.52 -7.57 1.42
CA THR A 61 7.71 -6.46 1.95
C THR A 61 8.26 -5.08 1.62
N GLY A 62 9.56 -4.93 1.41
CA GLY A 62 10.23 -3.63 1.22
C GLY A 62 11.33 -3.67 0.16
N ILE A 63 11.65 -2.50 -0.42
CA ILE A 63 12.59 -2.38 -1.54
C ILE A 63 13.45 -1.11 -1.47
N ALA A 64 14.70 -1.22 -1.92
CA ALA A 64 15.52 -0.09 -2.34
C ALA A 64 16.21 -0.39 -3.68
N VAL A 65 16.40 0.64 -4.52
CA VAL A 65 16.96 0.49 -5.87
C VAL A 65 18.12 1.47 -6.05
N SER A 66 19.34 0.94 -6.20
CA SER A 66 20.53 1.72 -6.56
C SER A 66 20.65 1.86 -8.09
N GLU A 67 21.82 2.28 -8.57
CA GLU A 67 22.13 2.31 -9.99
C GLU A 67 22.16 0.89 -10.61
N ASP A 68 22.75 -0.08 -9.92
CA ASP A 68 23.09 -1.42 -10.42
C ASP A 68 22.40 -2.59 -9.70
N ARG A 69 21.95 -2.40 -8.46
CA ARG A 69 21.37 -3.43 -7.57
C ARG A 69 19.96 -3.06 -7.13
N ILE A 70 19.11 -4.08 -7.03
CA ILE A 70 17.81 -4.00 -6.36
C ILE A 70 17.91 -4.79 -5.06
N PHE A 71 17.74 -4.11 -3.93
CA PHE A 71 17.72 -4.70 -2.60
C PHE A 71 16.27 -4.97 -2.17
N VAL A 72 16.05 -6.11 -1.53
CA VAL A 72 14.73 -6.59 -1.09
C VAL A 72 14.77 -6.98 0.39
N ALA A 73 13.73 -6.57 1.11
CA ALA A 73 13.47 -6.95 2.49
C ALA A 73 12.46 -8.10 2.54
N THR A 74 12.86 -9.19 3.17
CA THR A 74 12.01 -10.36 3.45
C THR A 74 11.99 -10.58 4.97
N PRO A 75 11.09 -9.93 5.73
CA PRO A 75 11.01 -10.10 7.17
C PRO A 75 10.56 -11.51 7.55
N LYS A 76 10.88 -11.91 8.78
CA LYS A 76 10.42 -13.17 9.38
C LYS A 76 8.97 -13.05 9.83
N LEU A 77 8.05 -12.92 8.88
CA LEU A 77 6.60 -13.00 9.16
C LEU A 77 6.23 -14.40 9.66
N LEU A 78 6.83 -15.41 9.03
CA LEU A 78 6.70 -16.83 9.36
C LEU A 78 8.10 -17.44 9.55
N SER A 79 8.15 -18.67 10.04
CA SER A 79 9.34 -19.52 10.10
C SER A 79 9.91 -19.85 8.71
N GLY A 80 11.21 -20.11 8.60
CA GLY A 80 11.85 -20.55 7.34
C GLY A 80 12.38 -19.46 6.39
N VAL A 81 12.68 -18.25 6.88
CA VAL A 81 13.34 -17.20 6.07
C VAL A 81 14.85 -17.20 6.31
N SER A 82 15.63 -17.54 5.28
CA SER A 82 17.07 -17.85 5.42
C SER A 82 17.98 -16.62 5.48
N SER A 83 17.63 -15.55 4.77
CA SER A 83 18.25 -14.22 4.90
C SER A 83 17.16 -13.16 4.80
N THR A 84 17.18 -12.17 5.69
CA THR A 84 16.10 -11.16 5.77
C THR A 84 16.35 -9.94 4.88
N VAL A 85 17.59 -9.71 4.46
CA VAL A 85 17.93 -8.80 3.35
C VAL A 85 18.60 -9.60 2.24
N SER A 86 18.32 -9.23 1.00
CA SER A 86 18.99 -9.78 -0.18
C SER A 86 19.01 -8.78 -1.32
N TRP A 87 19.79 -9.06 -2.37
CA TRP A 87 19.83 -8.26 -3.59
C TRP A 87 19.80 -9.12 -4.87
N VAL A 88 19.45 -8.48 -5.98
CA VAL A 88 19.56 -9.01 -7.36
C VAL A 88 20.07 -7.92 -8.32
N PRO A 89 20.79 -8.26 -9.41
CA PRO A 89 21.24 -7.28 -10.41
C PRO A 89 20.05 -6.56 -11.07
N LYS A 90 20.07 -5.22 -11.13
CA LYS A 90 18.99 -4.39 -11.69
C LYS A 90 18.83 -4.59 -13.20
N ALA A 91 19.94 -4.63 -13.94
CA ALA A 91 19.97 -4.68 -15.40
C ALA A 91 19.39 -5.99 -16.01
N GLN A 92 19.33 -7.07 -15.23
CA GLN A 92 18.80 -8.37 -15.69
C GLN A 92 17.28 -8.44 -15.48
N ILE A 93 16.47 -8.02 -16.45
CA ILE A 93 15.02 -8.32 -16.44
C ILE A 93 14.83 -9.84 -16.56
N GLY A 94 13.97 -10.43 -15.71
CA GLY A 94 13.70 -11.86 -15.80
C GLY A 94 13.00 -12.50 -14.60
N ASP A 95 12.68 -13.78 -14.80
CA ASP A 95 11.89 -14.61 -13.89
C ASP A 95 12.75 -15.39 -12.89
N SER A 96 12.28 -15.43 -11.66
CA SER A 96 12.82 -16.14 -10.49
C SER A 96 14.34 -16.03 -10.29
N PRO A 97 14.95 -14.82 -10.37
CA PRO A 97 16.39 -14.66 -10.17
C PRO A 97 16.79 -14.97 -8.74
N THR A 98 17.93 -15.66 -8.59
CA THR A 98 18.45 -16.12 -7.31
C THR A 98 18.89 -14.96 -6.41
N LEU A 99 18.30 -14.88 -5.22
CA LEU A 99 18.62 -13.87 -4.22
C LEU A 99 20.03 -14.04 -3.67
N GLN A 100 20.81 -12.95 -3.63
CA GLN A 100 22.10 -12.90 -2.93
C GLN A 100 21.88 -12.32 -1.53
N ALA A 101 22.31 -13.01 -0.45
CA ALA A 101 22.24 -12.45 0.90
C ALA A 101 23.08 -11.15 1.00
N TYR A 102 22.69 -10.21 1.85
CA TYR A 102 23.33 -8.89 1.93
C TYR A 102 23.58 -8.41 3.37
N PRO A 103 24.74 -7.79 3.68
CA PRO A 103 25.97 -7.73 2.86
C PRO A 103 26.51 -9.11 2.46
N ASP A 104 26.46 -10.07 3.38
CA ASP A 104 26.72 -11.48 3.11
C ASP A 104 25.98 -12.39 4.13
N TRP A 105 26.21 -13.71 4.05
CA TRP A 105 25.58 -14.69 4.94
C TRP A 105 25.98 -14.59 6.42
N SER A 106 27.05 -13.87 6.78
CA SER A 106 27.43 -13.62 8.19
C SER A 106 26.37 -12.80 8.92
N PHE A 107 25.59 -11.97 8.22
CA PHE A 107 24.54 -11.13 8.78
C PHE A 107 23.25 -11.89 9.15
N SER A 108 22.98 -13.08 8.58
CA SER A 108 21.77 -13.84 8.94
C SER A 108 21.94 -14.60 10.27
N ASN A 109 21.00 -14.45 11.19
CA ASN A 109 20.93 -15.28 12.40
C ASN A 109 20.11 -16.57 12.24
N THR A 110 19.54 -16.86 11.06
CA THR A 110 18.71 -18.06 10.86
C THR A 110 19.52 -19.36 11.05
N ALA A 111 18.96 -20.29 11.82
CA ALA A 111 19.60 -21.52 12.31
C ALA A 111 20.90 -21.33 13.12
N ARG A 112 21.14 -20.13 13.70
CA ARG A 112 22.16 -19.92 14.73
C ARG A 112 21.50 -19.84 16.11
N THR A 113 21.99 -20.63 17.06
CA THR A 113 21.61 -20.55 18.48
C THR A 113 22.54 -19.65 19.30
N ASN A 114 23.73 -19.35 18.74
CA ASN A 114 24.82 -18.69 19.46
C ASN A 114 25.18 -17.40 18.70
N PHE A 115 24.51 -16.30 19.03
CA PHE A 115 24.79 -14.95 18.52
C PHE A 115 24.50 -13.91 19.62
N ASN A 116 25.01 -12.69 19.48
CA ASN A 116 24.66 -11.56 20.34
C ASN A 116 23.87 -10.51 19.54
N CYS A 117 22.81 -9.95 20.10
CA CYS A 117 22.07 -8.84 19.48
C CYS A 117 22.91 -7.56 19.33
N SER A 118 24.02 -7.43 20.06
CA SER A 118 25.04 -6.38 19.85
C SER A 118 25.86 -6.58 18.57
N ASP A 119 25.90 -7.79 18.00
CA ASP A 119 26.58 -8.05 16.73
C ASP A 119 25.82 -7.42 15.56
N LEU A 120 26.47 -7.30 14.40
CA LEU A 120 25.87 -6.75 13.17
C LEU A 120 24.81 -7.67 12.51
N ILE A 121 24.36 -8.72 13.20
CA ILE A 121 23.33 -9.63 12.69
C ILE A 121 21.99 -8.92 12.44
N LEU A 122 21.24 -9.41 11.47
CA LEU A 122 19.89 -8.96 11.11
C LEU A 122 18.89 -10.08 11.43
N THR A 123 17.83 -9.75 12.18
CA THR A 123 16.78 -10.71 12.54
C THR A 123 15.66 -10.70 11.52
N SER A 124 15.00 -9.56 11.34
CA SER A 124 13.73 -9.44 10.62
C SER A 124 13.58 -8.01 10.10
N VAL A 125 14.07 -7.79 8.88
CA VAL A 125 14.08 -6.48 8.22
C VAL A 125 12.80 -6.28 7.45
N TYR A 126 12.07 -5.21 7.78
CA TYR A 126 10.83 -4.85 7.09
C TYR A 126 11.05 -3.77 6.01
N ARG A 127 12.07 -2.92 6.17
CA ARG A 127 12.31 -1.77 5.27
C ARG A 127 13.77 -1.46 4.96
N LEU A 128 13.92 -0.93 3.75
CA LEU A 128 15.17 -0.49 3.14
C LEU A 128 14.95 0.89 2.52
N ARG A 129 15.91 1.80 2.72
CA ARG A 129 15.95 3.12 2.05
C ARG A 129 17.39 3.44 1.67
N ILE A 130 17.60 4.17 0.57
CA ILE A 130 18.91 4.69 0.18
C ILE A 130 18.88 6.22 0.30
N ASP A 131 19.88 6.79 0.94
CA ASP A 131 20.02 8.24 1.15
C ASP A 131 20.71 8.94 -0.04
N SER A 132 20.97 10.25 0.07
CA SER A 132 21.72 11.01 -0.95
C SER A 132 23.22 10.67 -1.02
N CYS A 133 23.75 9.92 -0.05
CA CYS A 133 25.17 9.57 0.06
C CYS A 133 25.45 8.11 -0.33
N ASN A 134 24.57 7.49 -1.12
CA ASN A 134 24.65 6.08 -1.55
C ASN A 134 24.73 5.06 -0.40
N ARG A 135 24.13 5.35 0.77
CA ARG A 135 24.09 4.39 1.89
C ARG A 135 22.72 3.73 2.00
N LEU A 136 22.70 2.41 2.15
CA LEU A 136 21.52 1.60 2.42
C LEU A 136 21.22 1.57 3.92
N TRP A 137 20.12 2.19 4.32
CA TRP A 137 19.55 2.12 5.66
C TRP A 137 18.66 0.87 5.74
N ILE A 138 18.92 0.02 6.75
CA ILE A 138 18.29 -1.28 6.96
C ILE A 138 17.55 -1.27 8.30
N LEU A 139 16.20 -1.30 8.27
CA LEU A 139 15.36 -1.32 9.48
C LEU A 139 15.07 -2.75 9.91
N ASP A 140 15.80 -3.24 10.92
CA ASP A 140 15.57 -4.53 11.57
C ASP A 140 14.65 -4.35 12.77
N ALA A 141 13.48 -5.00 12.73
CA ALA A 141 12.51 -4.94 13.82
C ALA A 141 12.91 -5.78 15.04
N GLY A 142 13.85 -6.73 14.89
CA GLY A 142 14.26 -7.62 15.98
C GLY A 142 13.25 -8.73 16.34
N ILE A 143 12.03 -8.69 15.80
CA ILE A 143 10.97 -9.67 16.02
C ILE A 143 10.96 -10.74 14.92
N SER A 144 11.10 -12.01 15.30
CA SER A 144 10.90 -13.17 14.43
C SER A 144 9.45 -13.67 14.50
N ARG A 145 8.98 -14.32 13.44
CA ARG A 145 7.72 -15.09 13.38
C ARG A 145 6.49 -14.26 13.81
N SER A 146 6.41 -13.03 13.32
CA SER A 146 5.41 -12.01 13.73
C SER A 146 3.95 -12.35 13.38
N LEU A 147 3.71 -13.34 12.51
CA LEU A 147 2.39 -13.90 12.19
C LEU A 147 2.24 -15.36 12.66
N GLU A 148 3.09 -15.81 13.59
CA GLU A 148 2.98 -17.10 14.29
C GLU A 148 2.86 -16.90 15.81
N ASP A 149 3.96 -16.54 16.49
CA ASP A 149 4.08 -16.47 17.95
C ASP A 149 4.82 -15.23 18.49
N TYR A 150 5.18 -14.28 17.61
CA TYR A 150 5.81 -13.00 17.97
C TYR A 150 7.07 -13.18 18.84
N GLU A 151 8.10 -13.82 18.28
CA GLU A 151 9.35 -14.09 18.98
C GLU A 151 10.24 -12.83 19.01
N THR A 152 10.26 -12.11 20.13
CA THR A 152 11.20 -11.00 20.39
C THR A 152 12.64 -11.50 20.50
N THR A 153 13.31 -11.68 19.36
CA THR A 153 14.66 -12.22 19.26
C THR A 153 15.74 -11.21 19.68
N CYS A 154 15.57 -9.94 19.30
CA CYS A 154 16.48 -8.83 19.60
C CYS A 154 15.70 -7.51 19.76
N PRO A 155 16.30 -6.46 20.35
CA PRO A 155 15.80 -5.09 20.19
C PRO A 155 15.81 -4.67 18.71
N PRO A 156 14.89 -3.78 18.29
CA PRO A 156 14.94 -3.18 16.96
C PRO A 156 16.18 -2.28 16.81
N LYS A 157 16.67 -2.15 15.58
CA LYS A 157 17.83 -1.33 15.23
C LYS A 157 17.82 -0.90 13.77
N ILE A 158 18.61 0.12 13.43
CA ILE A 158 19.00 0.40 12.04
C ILE A 158 20.49 0.11 11.87
N LEU A 159 20.84 -0.60 10.79
CA LEU A 159 22.19 -0.61 10.25
C LEU A 159 22.24 0.27 9.00
N VAL A 160 23.29 1.07 8.86
CA VAL A 160 23.56 1.88 7.67
C VAL A 160 24.79 1.31 6.99
N VAL A 161 24.62 0.85 5.75
CA VAL A 161 25.65 0.21 4.93
C VAL A 161 26.04 1.14 3.79
N ASP A 162 27.32 1.45 3.66
CA ASP A 162 27.87 2.13 2.49
C ASP A 162 27.84 1.17 1.28
N LEU A 163 27.18 1.56 0.18
CA LEU A 163 27.04 0.72 -1.01
C LEU A 163 28.27 0.73 -1.93
N ASP A 164 29.23 1.63 -1.73
CA ASP A 164 30.48 1.64 -2.49
C ASP A 164 31.49 0.62 -1.92
N THR A 165 31.39 0.29 -0.63
CA THR A 165 32.26 -0.70 0.05
C THR A 165 31.53 -1.92 0.62
N ASP A 166 30.20 -1.95 0.59
CA ASP A 166 29.31 -2.93 1.22
C ASP A 166 29.57 -3.14 2.73
N ARG A 167 30.01 -2.09 3.44
CA ARG A 167 30.34 -2.11 4.88
C ARG A 167 29.35 -1.33 5.72
N VAL A 168 29.03 -1.85 6.91
CA VAL A 168 28.30 -1.09 7.93
C VAL A 168 29.16 0.09 8.37
N VAL A 169 28.66 1.31 8.17
CA VAL A 169 29.29 2.57 8.58
C VAL A 169 28.62 3.18 9.82
N ARG A 170 27.37 2.81 10.13
CA ARG A 170 26.67 3.22 11.36
C ARG A 170 25.74 2.12 11.85
N ARG A 171 25.65 1.96 13.16
CA ARG A 171 24.58 1.23 13.87
C ARG A 171 23.79 2.24 14.70
N ILE A 172 22.49 2.04 14.79
CA ILE A 172 21.56 2.89 15.55
C ILE A 172 20.68 1.95 16.37
N ASP A 173 20.82 1.99 17.69
CA ASP A 173 20.01 1.22 18.64
C ASP A 173 18.93 2.11 19.26
N PHE A 174 17.72 1.59 19.41
CA PHE A 174 16.62 2.37 20.00
C PHE A 174 16.56 2.22 21.52
N PRO A 175 16.54 3.32 22.28
CA PRO A 175 16.45 3.27 23.74
C PRO A 175 15.03 2.91 24.18
N ARG A 176 14.89 2.35 25.40
CA ARG A 176 13.63 1.71 25.85
C ARG A 176 12.45 2.67 25.92
N GLU A 177 12.71 3.95 26.07
CA GLU A 177 11.75 5.03 26.25
C GLU A 177 10.86 5.26 25.00
N VAL A 178 11.34 4.90 23.80
CA VAL A 178 10.54 4.96 22.55
C VAL A 178 9.83 3.65 22.20
N LEU A 179 10.23 2.55 22.85
CA LEU A 179 9.64 1.22 22.70
C LEU A 179 8.40 1.05 23.60
N ARG A 180 7.49 0.18 23.21
CA ARG A 180 6.31 -0.25 23.97
C ARG A 180 6.28 -1.80 24.00
N GLY A 181 5.20 -2.40 24.53
CA GLY A 181 5.20 -3.83 24.89
C GLY A 181 5.46 -4.74 23.70
N GLU A 182 4.77 -4.45 22.59
CA GLU A 182 4.83 -5.22 21.34
C GLU A 182 5.27 -4.30 20.17
N SER A 183 6.27 -3.44 20.39
CA SER A 183 6.79 -2.54 19.36
C SER A 183 7.34 -3.28 18.14
N LEU A 184 6.74 -3.04 16.96
CA LEU A 184 7.13 -3.63 15.68
C LEU A 184 7.41 -2.51 14.67
N PHE A 185 8.68 -2.24 14.40
CA PHE A 185 9.09 -1.16 13.49
C PHE A 185 9.09 -1.63 12.03
N THR A 186 8.15 -1.13 11.21
CA THR A 186 7.82 -1.73 9.90
C THR A 186 8.23 -0.89 8.68
N ASN A 187 8.22 0.44 8.77
CA ASN A 187 8.50 1.33 7.64
C ASN A 187 9.31 2.54 8.12
N MET A 188 10.06 3.15 7.20
CA MET A 188 10.79 4.39 7.48
C MET A 188 10.94 5.26 6.22
N VAL A 189 11.11 6.56 6.46
CA VAL A 189 11.54 7.55 5.48
C VAL A 189 12.65 8.43 6.07
N ILE A 190 13.60 8.81 5.24
CA ILE A 190 14.73 9.68 5.60
C ILE A 190 14.37 11.10 5.14
N ASP A 191 14.55 12.07 6.03
CA ASP A 191 14.33 13.49 5.79
C ASP A 191 15.69 14.22 5.80
N GLU A 192 16.24 14.38 4.59
CA GLU A 192 17.51 15.04 4.31
C GLU A 192 17.34 16.56 4.10
N THR A 193 16.14 17.12 4.25
CA THR A 193 15.80 18.49 3.80
C THR A 193 16.42 19.64 4.60
N THR A 194 17.20 19.32 5.62
CA THR A 194 18.00 20.27 6.41
C THR A 194 19.46 19.84 6.58
N ALA A 195 19.87 18.76 5.90
CA ALA A 195 21.13 18.09 6.15
C ALA A 195 22.32 18.87 5.60
N LYS A 196 23.35 19.07 6.44
CA LYS A 196 24.66 19.63 6.05
C LYS A 196 25.70 18.55 5.75
N SER A 197 25.43 17.31 6.16
CA SER A 197 26.22 16.11 5.89
C SER A 197 25.30 14.89 5.89
N CYS A 198 25.80 13.74 5.44
CA CYS A 198 25.07 12.47 5.44
C CYS A 198 24.55 12.07 6.83
N ASP A 199 25.17 12.55 7.92
CA ASP A 199 24.83 12.19 9.29
C ASP A 199 24.00 13.28 10.03
N ASP A 200 23.57 14.32 9.31
CA ASP A 200 22.71 15.42 9.76
C ASP A 200 21.25 15.26 9.26
N VAL A 201 20.69 14.06 9.39
CA VAL A 201 19.36 13.68 8.85
C VAL A 201 18.35 13.42 9.97
N PHE A 202 17.07 13.55 9.63
CA PHE A 202 15.98 13.01 10.45
C PHE A 202 15.47 11.71 9.83
N VAL A 203 15.04 10.76 10.67
CA VAL A 203 14.35 9.54 10.21
C VAL A 203 13.02 9.42 10.94
N TYR A 204 11.95 9.18 10.17
CA TYR A 204 10.62 8.90 10.71
C TYR A 204 10.32 7.41 10.49
N ILE A 205 9.90 6.73 11.56
CA ILE A 205 9.78 5.26 11.61
C ILE A 205 8.39 4.92 12.15
N THR A 206 7.66 4.00 11.49
CA THR A 206 6.36 3.52 11.98
C THR A 206 6.51 2.35 12.93
N ASP A 207 5.87 2.46 14.09
CA ASP A 207 5.55 1.33 14.97
C ASP A 207 4.09 0.93 14.72
N THR A 208 3.86 -0.32 14.33
CA THR A 208 2.60 -0.77 13.75
C THR A 208 1.67 -1.48 14.74
N VAL A 209 2.23 -2.35 15.57
CA VAL A 209 1.47 -3.15 16.55
C VAL A 209 1.19 -2.31 17.79
N GLU A 210 2.16 -1.48 18.19
CA GLU A 210 2.00 -0.40 19.16
C GLU A 210 1.99 0.92 18.39
N PRO A 211 0.82 1.54 18.07
CA PRO A 211 0.80 2.60 17.07
C PRO A 211 1.58 3.87 17.44
N GLY A 212 2.50 4.26 16.57
CA GLY A 212 3.33 5.44 16.77
C GLY A 212 4.22 5.79 15.59
N ILE A 213 4.73 7.02 15.59
CA ILE A 213 5.85 7.45 14.76
C ILE A 213 7.02 7.77 15.70
N ILE A 214 8.10 7.01 15.57
CA ILE A 214 9.38 7.30 16.21
C ILE A 214 10.12 8.28 15.30
N VAL A 215 10.74 9.28 15.93
CA VAL A 215 11.59 10.28 15.27
C VAL A 215 13.00 10.09 15.78
N TYR A 216 13.96 10.01 14.87
CA TYR A 216 15.39 9.98 15.17
C TYR A 216 16.07 11.21 14.56
N ASP A 217 16.86 11.91 15.37
CA ASP A 217 17.70 13.06 15.04
C ASP A 217 19.15 12.56 14.99
N SER A 218 19.65 12.20 13.80
CA SER A 218 20.96 11.55 13.68
C SER A 218 22.13 12.48 13.95
N ALA A 219 21.90 13.80 13.96
CA ALA A 219 22.90 14.82 14.28
C ALA A 219 23.17 14.91 15.79
N LYS A 220 22.16 14.61 16.62
CA LYS A 220 22.26 14.61 18.09
C LYS A 220 22.26 13.21 18.72
N ASP A 221 22.02 12.17 17.91
CA ASP A 221 21.81 10.79 18.35
C ASP A 221 20.63 10.65 19.34
N LEU A 222 19.55 11.40 19.08
CA LEU A 222 18.36 11.46 19.94
C LEU A 222 17.13 10.83 19.28
N THR A 223 16.35 10.10 20.06
CA THR A 223 15.07 9.51 19.63
C THR A 223 13.91 9.96 20.52
N TRP A 224 12.74 10.19 19.94
CA TRP A 224 11.48 10.32 20.70
C TRP A 224 10.32 9.68 19.93
N ARG A 225 9.20 9.49 20.62
CA ARG A 225 8.00 8.84 20.09
C ARG A 225 6.82 9.83 20.10
N HIS A 226 6.12 9.91 18.98
CA HIS A 226 4.79 10.51 18.88
C HIS A 226 3.75 9.40 18.71
N SER A 227 2.64 9.48 19.44
CA SER A 227 1.46 8.62 19.25
C SER A 227 0.21 9.49 19.12
N HIS A 228 -0.72 9.10 18.24
CA HIS A 228 -1.92 9.87 17.94
C HIS A 228 -3.05 8.91 17.51
N PRO A 229 -4.34 9.15 17.83
CA PRO A 229 -5.43 8.24 17.47
C PRO A 229 -5.52 7.88 15.98
N ALA A 230 -5.12 8.78 15.07
CA ALA A 230 -5.07 8.52 13.63
C ALA A 230 -4.03 7.46 13.19
N MET A 231 -3.16 7.00 14.10
CA MET A 231 -2.17 5.94 13.83
C MET A 231 -2.73 4.54 14.15
N TYR A 232 -3.85 4.45 14.86
CA TYR A 232 -4.49 3.19 15.24
C TYR A 232 -5.33 2.61 14.09
N PRO A 233 -5.50 1.28 14.02
CA PRO A 233 -6.39 0.64 13.05
C PRO A 233 -7.86 1.04 13.30
N ASP A 234 -8.64 1.18 12.25
CA ASP A 234 -10.08 1.44 12.32
C ASP A 234 -10.86 0.12 12.20
N PRO A 235 -11.66 -0.30 13.21
CA PRO A 235 -12.44 -1.54 13.16
C PRO A 235 -13.40 -1.65 11.97
N ASP A 236 -13.88 -0.53 11.41
CA ASP A 236 -14.74 -0.55 10.22
C ASP A 236 -13.99 -1.06 8.97
N PHE A 237 -12.65 -1.05 9.01
CA PHE A 237 -11.74 -1.46 7.94
C PHE A 237 -10.90 -2.68 8.34
N ALA A 238 -11.27 -3.40 9.41
CA ALA A 238 -10.54 -4.57 9.90
C ALA A 238 -10.39 -5.68 8.84
N GLN A 239 -11.42 -5.90 8.03
CA GLN A 239 -11.44 -6.86 6.94
C GLN A 239 -11.06 -6.19 5.61
N SER A 240 -9.94 -6.62 5.03
CA SER A 240 -9.52 -6.29 3.68
C SER A 240 -9.99 -7.33 2.66
N GLU A 241 -10.20 -6.91 1.41
CA GLU A 241 -10.68 -7.75 0.31
C GLU A 241 -9.82 -7.53 -0.93
N ILE A 242 -9.27 -8.64 -1.47
CA ILE A 242 -8.50 -8.67 -2.71
C ILE A 242 -9.05 -9.79 -3.59
N LEU A 243 -9.64 -9.40 -4.72
CA LEU A 243 -10.37 -10.29 -5.62
C LEU A 243 -11.48 -11.08 -4.92
N ASN A 244 -11.25 -12.36 -4.61
CA ASN A 244 -12.21 -13.24 -3.94
C ASN A 244 -11.77 -13.58 -2.50
N ASP A 245 -10.54 -13.24 -2.11
CA ASP A 245 -9.97 -13.55 -0.80
C ASP A 245 -10.24 -12.38 0.18
N ARG A 246 -10.78 -12.72 1.36
CA ARG A 246 -11.02 -11.79 2.47
C ARG A 246 -10.11 -12.15 3.63
N PHE A 247 -9.50 -11.15 4.26
CA PHE A 247 -8.62 -11.37 5.42
C PHE A 247 -8.77 -10.23 6.43
N VAL A 248 -8.65 -10.55 7.72
CA VAL A 248 -8.69 -9.56 8.81
C VAL A 248 -7.25 -9.31 9.27
N LEU A 249 -6.79 -8.06 9.21
CA LEU A 249 -5.48 -7.66 9.71
C LEU A 249 -5.54 -6.21 10.23
N MET A 250 -5.43 -6.08 11.55
CA MET A 250 -5.59 -4.82 12.29
C MET A 250 -4.27 -4.07 12.47
N ASP A 251 -3.39 -4.09 11.47
CA ASP A 251 -2.14 -3.33 11.50
C ASP A 251 -2.44 -1.83 11.61
N GLY A 252 -1.84 -1.19 12.63
CA GLY A 252 -1.80 0.25 12.79
C GLY A 252 -0.93 0.91 11.72
N VAL A 253 -0.34 2.07 12.03
CA VAL A 253 0.43 2.86 11.05
C VAL A 253 1.54 2.03 10.39
N VAL A 254 1.50 1.93 9.05
CA VAL A 254 2.49 1.22 8.20
C VAL A 254 2.84 2.05 6.98
N GLY A 255 1.83 2.56 6.28
CA GLY A 255 2.07 3.41 5.11
C GLY A 255 2.69 4.72 5.56
N LEU A 256 3.85 5.07 4.99
CA LEU A 256 4.62 6.26 5.33
C LEU A 256 5.32 6.78 4.07
N ALA A 257 5.15 8.06 3.77
CA ALA A 257 5.81 8.75 2.67
C ALA A 257 6.15 10.19 3.05
N PHE A 258 7.23 10.75 2.48
CA PHE A 258 7.67 12.11 2.77
C PHE A 258 7.70 12.97 1.50
N ASP A 259 7.07 14.13 1.58
CA ASP A 259 7.10 15.19 0.58
C ASP A 259 8.16 16.22 0.98
N GLU A 260 9.38 15.97 0.50
CA GLU A 260 10.57 16.79 0.72
C GLU A 260 10.34 18.28 0.40
N ARG A 261 9.50 18.57 -0.62
CA ARG A 261 9.24 19.92 -1.14
C ARG A 261 8.40 20.75 -0.18
N ASN A 262 7.29 20.17 0.31
CA ASN A 262 6.37 20.88 1.21
C ASN A 262 6.64 20.58 2.71
N GLY A 263 7.58 19.68 3.01
CA GLY A 263 7.91 19.26 4.37
C GLY A 263 6.84 18.41 5.05
N ILE A 264 6.01 17.70 4.28
CA ILE A 264 4.84 16.97 4.79
C ILE A 264 5.17 15.47 4.89
N VAL A 265 4.96 14.88 6.06
CA VAL A 265 4.97 13.43 6.26
C VAL A 265 3.54 12.92 6.15
N TYR A 266 3.28 12.10 5.13
CA TYR A 266 2.02 11.39 4.93
C TYR A 266 2.09 10.02 5.59
N PHE A 267 1.02 9.61 6.28
CA PHE A 267 0.95 8.30 6.92
C PHE A 267 -0.46 7.70 6.89
N GLN A 268 -0.55 6.37 7.00
CA GLN A 268 -1.81 5.64 7.17
C GLN A 268 -1.62 4.30 7.89
N PRO A 269 -2.59 3.89 8.74
CA PRO A 269 -2.82 2.49 9.07
C PRO A 269 -3.07 1.60 7.84
N LEU A 270 -2.88 0.28 7.98
CA LEU A 270 -3.40 -0.66 6.97
C LEU A 270 -4.93 -0.67 7.00
N ALA A 271 -5.50 -0.85 8.20
CA ALA A 271 -6.94 -0.92 8.43
C ALA A 271 -7.58 0.49 8.39
N THR A 272 -7.47 1.21 7.26
CA THR A 272 -8.26 2.42 6.97
C THR A 272 -8.26 2.81 5.49
N ASP A 273 -9.36 3.41 5.00
CA ASP A 273 -9.39 4.13 3.72
C ASP A 273 -8.60 5.47 3.78
N ARG A 274 -8.41 6.04 4.97
CA ARG A 274 -7.91 7.41 5.17
C ARG A 274 -6.42 7.56 4.87
N VAL A 275 -6.02 8.81 4.57
CA VAL A 275 -4.63 9.26 4.55
C VAL A 275 -4.51 10.45 5.49
N PHE A 276 -3.52 10.41 6.37
CA PHE A 276 -3.23 11.48 7.32
C PHE A 276 -1.90 12.17 6.98
N SER A 277 -1.72 13.38 7.49
CA SER A 277 -0.42 14.06 7.41
C SER A 277 -0.08 14.84 8.67
N VAL A 278 1.22 15.06 8.85
CA VAL A 278 1.81 15.95 9.84
C VAL A 278 3.00 16.68 9.21
N HIS A 279 3.19 17.96 9.52
CA HIS A 279 4.34 18.71 9.00
C HIS A 279 5.62 18.37 9.78
N LYS A 280 6.75 18.22 9.08
CA LYS A 280 8.03 17.75 9.64
C LYS A 280 8.47 18.54 10.88
N ASN A 281 8.23 19.85 10.94
CA ASN A 281 8.62 20.67 12.09
C ASN A 281 7.90 20.27 13.39
N VAL A 282 6.71 19.67 13.31
CA VAL A 282 5.93 19.18 14.45
C VAL A 282 6.44 17.82 14.93
N LEU A 283 6.86 16.95 14.01
CA LEU A 283 7.59 15.72 14.39
C LEU A 283 8.95 16.05 15.00
N ARG A 284 9.68 17.01 14.41
CA ARG A 284 11.03 17.45 14.78
C ARG A 284 11.13 18.25 16.09
N SER A 285 10.02 18.65 16.72
CA SER A 285 10.06 19.54 17.90
C SER A 285 10.43 18.85 19.22
N GLY A 286 10.82 17.57 19.20
CA GLY A 286 11.00 16.75 20.40
C GLY A 286 9.68 16.16 20.92
N PRO A 287 9.69 15.57 22.13
CA PRO A 287 8.48 15.08 22.81
C PRO A 287 7.43 16.19 23.01
N LEU A 288 6.15 15.84 22.88
CA LEU A 288 5.04 16.74 23.21
C LEU A 288 4.94 16.97 24.73
N ALA A 289 4.51 18.16 25.14
CA ALA A 289 4.20 18.42 26.54
C ALA A 289 2.86 17.77 26.96
N ASN A 290 2.70 17.47 28.25
CA ASN A 290 1.49 16.83 28.77
C ASN A 290 0.21 17.59 28.36
N GLY A 291 -0.73 16.86 27.76
CA GLY A 291 -2.01 17.41 27.28
C GLY A 291 -1.96 18.03 25.87
N GLN A 292 -0.80 18.13 25.22
CA GLN A 292 -0.71 18.49 23.80
C GLN A 292 -0.98 17.26 22.91
N MET A 293 -1.57 17.50 21.74
CA MET A 293 -1.66 16.51 20.66
C MET A 293 -0.88 17.00 19.43
N LEU A 294 -0.45 16.04 18.62
CA LEU A 294 0.23 16.28 17.35
C LEU A 294 -0.74 16.94 16.35
N ASP A 295 -0.30 17.97 15.61
CA ASP A 295 -1.09 18.61 14.54
C ASP A 295 -1.22 17.70 13.32
N VAL A 296 -2.12 16.72 13.45
CA VAL A 296 -2.45 15.72 12.42
C VAL A 296 -3.71 16.13 11.67
N LYS A 297 -3.61 16.13 10.35
CA LYS A 297 -4.70 16.50 9.44
C LYS A 297 -5.17 15.28 8.67
N LEU A 298 -6.49 15.15 8.51
CA LEU A 298 -7.05 14.25 7.51
C LEU A 298 -6.80 14.89 6.14
N VAL A 299 -6.06 14.21 5.29
CA VAL A 299 -5.78 14.69 3.93
C VAL A 299 -6.96 14.33 3.02
N GLY A 300 -7.42 13.09 3.11
CA GLY A 300 -8.51 12.54 2.30
C GLY A 300 -8.68 11.03 2.48
N LYS A 301 -9.41 10.39 1.56
CA LYS A 301 -9.71 8.94 1.54
C LYS A 301 -9.33 8.29 0.21
N LYS A 302 -8.87 7.04 0.30
CA LYS A 302 -8.71 6.07 -0.81
C LYS A 302 -10.06 5.36 -1.06
N SER A 303 -10.15 4.52 -2.09
CA SER A 303 -11.29 3.62 -2.32
C SER A 303 -11.36 2.43 -1.35
N SER A 304 -10.19 1.89 -0.98
CA SER A 304 -10.02 0.74 -0.09
C SER A 304 -8.73 0.87 0.73
N GLN A 305 -8.46 -0.10 1.62
CA GLN A 305 -7.24 -0.21 2.40
C GLN A 305 -5.96 -0.29 1.53
N GLY A 306 -4.78 -0.18 2.14
CA GLY A 306 -3.48 -0.39 1.50
C GLY A 306 -2.32 0.17 2.33
N ILE A 307 -1.07 -0.10 1.93
CA ILE A 307 0.13 0.39 2.66
C ILE A 307 1.22 1.02 1.78
N GLY A 308 1.32 0.66 0.50
CA GLY A 308 2.24 1.32 -0.43
C GLY A 308 1.89 2.80 -0.60
N LEU A 309 2.77 3.69 -0.12
CA LEU A 309 2.73 5.15 -0.30
C LEU A 309 4.07 5.66 -0.84
N ALA A 310 4.02 6.63 -1.75
CA ALA A 310 5.15 7.44 -2.22
C ALA A 310 4.69 8.86 -2.59
N VAL A 311 5.61 9.76 -2.94
CA VAL A 311 5.30 11.12 -3.41
C VAL A 311 5.99 11.38 -4.75
N SER A 312 5.23 11.86 -5.73
CA SER A 312 5.71 12.31 -7.04
C SER A 312 6.68 13.49 -6.88
N PRO A 313 7.93 13.39 -7.38
CA PRO A 313 8.90 14.47 -7.25
C PRO A 313 8.60 15.67 -8.17
N TYR A 314 7.65 15.55 -9.11
CA TYR A 314 7.30 16.61 -10.06
C TYR A 314 6.35 17.65 -9.47
N ASP A 315 5.29 17.20 -8.81
CA ASP A 315 4.12 18.01 -8.43
C ASP A 315 3.65 17.77 -6.98
N SER A 316 4.36 16.94 -6.22
CA SER A 316 3.97 16.48 -4.87
C SER A 316 2.64 15.69 -4.81
N SER A 317 2.20 15.08 -5.92
CA SER A 317 1.12 14.08 -5.88
C SER A 317 1.50 12.90 -4.98
N LEU A 318 0.61 12.53 -4.05
CA LEU A 318 0.69 11.26 -3.34
C LEU A 318 0.44 10.13 -4.34
N ILE A 319 1.29 9.12 -4.32
CA ILE A 319 1.16 7.87 -5.09
C ILE A 319 0.83 6.78 -4.10
N PHE A 320 -0.21 5.99 -4.39
CA PHE A 320 -0.68 4.93 -3.49
C PHE A 320 -1.25 3.74 -4.26
N SER A 321 -1.44 2.63 -3.56
CA SER A 321 -2.09 1.43 -4.12
C SER A 321 -3.23 0.97 -3.21
N PRO A 322 -4.49 1.10 -3.64
CA PRO A 322 -5.65 0.57 -2.92
C PRO A 322 -5.89 -0.90 -3.30
N LEU A 323 -6.15 -1.74 -2.29
CA LEU A 323 -6.12 -3.20 -2.40
C LEU A 323 -7.24 -3.79 -3.29
N SER A 324 -8.47 -3.33 -3.14
CA SER A 324 -9.63 -3.94 -3.81
C SER A 324 -9.70 -3.62 -5.32
N GLU A 325 -9.11 -2.49 -5.73
CA GLU A 325 -9.08 -2.06 -7.13
C GLU A 325 -7.89 -2.66 -7.92
N THR A 326 -6.91 -3.26 -7.24
CA THR A 326 -5.68 -3.83 -7.84
C THR A 326 -4.93 -2.85 -8.75
N ALA A 327 -4.63 -1.67 -8.20
CA ALA A 327 -4.15 -0.52 -8.96
C ALA A 327 -3.00 0.23 -8.26
N ILE A 328 -2.27 1.05 -9.02
CA ILE A 328 -1.44 2.15 -8.52
C ILE A 328 -2.08 3.44 -9.03
N ALA A 329 -2.42 4.33 -8.10
CA ALA A 329 -3.06 5.61 -8.33
C ALA A 329 -2.18 6.77 -7.86
N SER A 330 -2.46 7.96 -8.38
CA SER A 330 -1.91 9.22 -7.90
C SER A 330 -3.00 10.24 -7.62
N TRP A 331 -2.77 11.08 -6.62
CA TRP A 331 -3.65 12.18 -6.25
C TRP A 331 -2.83 13.35 -5.71
N ASN A 332 -3.10 14.55 -6.22
CA ASN A 332 -2.48 15.79 -5.77
C ASN A 332 -3.31 16.43 -4.65
N PRO A 333 -2.84 16.49 -3.39
CA PRO A 333 -3.63 17.05 -2.29
C PRO A 333 -3.91 18.56 -2.44
N SER A 334 -3.12 19.30 -3.22
CA SER A 334 -3.26 20.74 -3.40
C SER A 334 -4.20 21.13 -4.55
N THR A 335 -4.21 20.37 -5.65
CA THR A 335 -5.10 20.62 -6.81
C THR A 335 -6.32 19.70 -6.86
N ASN A 336 -6.36 18.68 -6.01
CA ASN A 336 -7.29 17.55 -6.05
C ASN A 336 -7.29 16.77 -7.40
N GLN A 337 -6.28 16.93 -8.24
CA GLN A 337 -6.13 16.17 -9.48
C GLN A 337 -5.85 14.70 -9.16
N GLN A 338 -6.48 13.78 -9.89
CA GLN A 338 -6.44 12.34 -9.65
C GLN A 338 -6.15 11.59 -10.95
N SER A 339 -5.45 10.45 -10.86
CA SER A 339 -5.18 9.56 -11.99
C SER A 339 -4.95 8.13 -11.54
N VAL A 340 -5.41 7.15 -12.33
CA VAL A 340 -4.97 5.75 -12.20
C VAL A 340 -3.73 5.62 -13.08
N LEU A 341 -2.57 5.37 -12.48
CA LEU A 341 -1.30 5.25 -13.20
C LEU A 341 -1.11 3.87 -13.82
N ALA A 342 -1.59 2.84 -13.11
CA ALA A 342 -1.67 1.46 -13.60
C ALA A 342 -2.82 0.72 -12.91
N GLN A 343 -3.45 -0.23 -13.59
CA GLN A 343 -4.37 -1.20 -13.01
C GLN A 343 -4.08 -2.56 -13.62
N ASP A 344 -3.89 -3.58 -12.78
CA ASP A 344 -3.56 -4.94 -13.23
C ASP A 344 -4.00 -5.96 -12.17
N ARG A 345 -5.03 -6.73 -12.52
CA ARG A 345 -5.69 -7.70 -11.63
C ARG A 345 -4.74 -8.79 -11.13
N ASP A 346 -3.72 -9.16 -11.90
CA ASP A 346 -2.82 -10.27 -11.60
C ASP A 346 -1.46 -9.80 -11.07
N ASN A 347 -1.01 -8.60 -11.47
CA ASN A 347 0.30 -8.07 -11.11
C ASN A 347 0.28 -7.02 -9.98
N LEU A 348 -0.86 -6.42 -9.61
CA LEU A 348 -0.98 -5.37 -8.58
C LEU A 348 -1.93 -5.73 -7.42
N GLN A 349 -1.86 -6.98 -6.92
CA GLN A 349 -2.84 -7.48 -5.94
C GLN A 349 -2.66 -6.93 -4.51
N PHE A 350 -1.46 -7.01 -3.93
CA PHE A 350 -1.11 -6.33 -2.67
C PHE A 350 0.23 -5.62 -2.85
N VAL A 351 0.24 -4.29 -2.77
CA VAL A 351 1.47 -3.49 -2.91
C VAL A 351 2.02 -3.13 -1.53
N ALA A 352 3.13 -3.77 -1.16
CA ALA A 352 3.73 -3.68 0.17
C ALA A 352 4.67 -2.48 0.35
N ASP A 353 5.26 -1.98 -0.73
CA ASP A 353 6.13 -0.80 -0.75
C ASP A 353 6.12 -0.14 -2.12
N ILE A 354 6.31 1.19 -2.14
CA ILE A 354 6.52 1.99 -3.35
C ILE A 354 7.72 2.88 -3.08
N THR A 355 8.78 2.75 -3.87
CA THR A 355 10.02 3.51 -3.72
C THR A 355 10.37 4.28 -4.99
N ARG A 356 11.17 5.34 -4.82
CA ARG A 356 11.79 6.11 -5.90
C ARG A 356 13.30 5.85 -5.87
N THR A 357 14.00 6.11 -6.97
CA THR A 357 15.47 6.12 -6.97
C THR A 357 16.00 7.42 -7.57
N ARG A 358 17.13 7.90 -7.03
CA ARG A 358 17.78 9.14 -7.48
C ARG A 358 18.33 9.01 -8.91
N SER A 359 18.63 7.79 -9.39
CA SER A 359 19.06 7.53 -10.77
C SER A 359 17.94 7.66 -11.82
N GLU A 360 16.69 7.46 -11.41
CA GLU A 360 15.50 7.48 -12.28
C GLU A 360 14.38 8.26 -11.60
N PRO A 361 14.49 9.59 -11.45
CA PRO A 361 13.54 10.38 -10.66
C PRO A 361 12.11 10.39 -11.24
N GLY A 362 11.94 10.03 -12.51
CA GLY A 362 10.62 9.85 -13.14
C GLY A 362 9.99 8.47 -12.94
N VAL A 363 10.58 7.60 -12.11
CA VAL A 363 10.21 6.19 -12.00
C VAL A 363 9.88 5.84 -10.55
N ILE A 364 8.83 5.05 -10.37
CA ILE A 364 8.60 4.29 -9.15
C ILE A 364 8.90 2.81 -9.39
N TYR A 365 9.42 2.17 -8.34
CA TYR A 365 9.46 0.72 -8.21
C TYR A 365 8.54 0.31 -7.07
N ALA A 366 7.73 -0.73 -7.26
CA ALA A 366 6.82 -1.22 -6.23
C ALA A 366 6.94 -2.73 -6.03
N ILE A 367 6.78 -3.17 -4.79
CA ILE A 367 6.67 -4.60 -4.45
C ILE A 367 5.21 -4.99 -4.48
N ALA A 368 4.84 -5.87 -5.40
CA ALA A 368 3.49 -6.42 -5.51
C ALA A 368 3.49 -7.93 -5.27
N SER A 369 2.64 -8.41 -4.38
CA SER A 369 2.61 -9.84 -4.00
C SER A 369 1.20 -10.36 -3.77
N LYS A 370 1.07 -11.69 -3.62
CA LYS A 370 -0.17 -12.35 -3.20
C LYS A 370 -0.26 -12.46 -1.67
N PHE A 371 -0.04 -11.35 -0.96
CA PHE A 371 -0.03 -11.30 0.52
C PHE A 371 -1.27 -11.94 1.16
N HIS A 372 -2.46 -11.69 0.62
CA HIS A 372 -3.71 -12.32 1.08
C HIS A 372 -3.64 -13.86 1.06
N ARG A 373 -3.12 -14.46 -0.01
CA ARG A 373 -2.94 -15.92 -0.12
C ARG A 373 -1.84 -16.46 0.79
N PHE A 374 -0.80 -15.68 1.02
CA PHE A 374 0.25 -15.97 2.00
C PHE A 374 -0.30 -15.98 3.43
N PHE A 375 -1.04 -14.93 3.81
CA PHE A 375 -1.68 -14.75 5.11
C PHE A 375 -2.73 -15.84 5.39
N LEU A 376 -3.57 -16.14 4.40
CA LEU A 376 -4.56 -17.24 4.44
C LEU A 376 -3.94 -18.64 4.25
N LYS A 377 -2.60 -18.74 4.14
CA LYS A 377 -1.83 -19.99 4.00
C LYS A 377 -2.30 -20.88 2.82
N ASN A 378 -2.84 -20.25 1.76
CA ASN A 378 -3.40 -20.89 0.56
C ASN A 378 -2.60 -20.64 -0.74
N LEU A 379 -1.38 -20.09 -0.61
CA LEU A 379 -0.47 -19.70 -1.69
C LEU A 379 -0.16 -20.86 -2.67
N ASN A 380 -0.31 -20.64 -3.98
CA ASN A 380 0.01 -21.65 -5.00
C ASN A 380 1.48 -21.54 -5.45
N PRO A 381 2.35 -22.52 -5.19
CA PRO A 381 3.76 -22.47 -5.58
C PRO A 381 4.01 -22.51 -7.09
N ASN A 382 2.98 -22.79 -7.91
CA ASN A 382 3.08 -22.84 -9.37
C ASN A 382 2.76 -21.50 -10.06
N GLU A 383 2.19 -20.53 -9.34
CA GLU A 383 1.88 -19.17 -9.82
C GLU A 383 3.00 -18.18 -9.43
N TYR A 384 3.10 -17.03 -10.11
CA TYR A 384 3.96 -15.93 -9.66
C TYR A 384 3.33 -15.22 -8.45
N ASN A 385 4.02 -15.24 -7.32
CA ASN A 385 3.52 -14.79 -6.02
C ASN A 385 4.17 -13.50 -5.51
N ASN A 386 5.40 -13.19 -5.94
CA ASN A 386 6.11 -11.95 -5.61
C ASN A 386 6.60 -11.28 -6.90
N ARG A 387 6.50 -9.95 -6.99
CA ARG A 387 6.91 -9.14 -8.14
C ARG A 387 7.60 -7.85 -7.70
N ILE A 388 8.55 -7.40 -8.50
CA ILE A 388 8.95 -5.99 -8.56
C ILE A 388 8.41 -5.44 -9.86
N VAL A 389 7.58 -4.42 -9.75
CA VAL A 389 7.06 -3.66 -10.90
C VAL A 389 7.74 -2.30 -10.98
N ARG A 390 7.97 -1.82 -12.20
CA ARG A 390 8.50 -0.50 -12.54
C ARG A 390 7.41 0.27 -13.29
N LEU A 391 7.24 1.55 -12.98
CA LEU A 391 6.27 2.42 -13.65
C LEU A 391 6.87 3.82 -13.82
N GLU A 392 6.80 4.34 -15.05
CA GLU A 392 7.18 5.71 -15.38
C GLU A 392 6.01 6.66 -15.07
N LEU A 393 6.31 7.73 -14.33
CA LEU A 393 5.35 8.73 -13.90
C LEU A 393 5.07 9.73 -15.03
N PRO A 394 3.79 10.14 -15.25
CA PRO A 394 3.48 11.20 -16.20
C PRO A 394 4.20 12.50 -15.85
N THR A 395 5.11 12.96 -16.71
CA THR A 395 5.75 14.26 -16.52
C THR A 395 4.72 15.37 -16.74
N GLY A 396 4.71 16.38 -15.86
CA GLY A 396 3.77 17.51 -15.93
C GLY A 396 3.97 18.49 -17.11
N LYS A 397 4.64 18.06 -18.19
CA LYS A 397 4.98 18.86 -19.37
C LYS A 397 4.88 18.02 -20.66
N SER A 398 3.67 17.54 -20.98
CA SER A 398 3.37 16.95 -22.29
C SER A 398 2.77 17.97 -23.26
N PRO A 399 3.54 18.58 -24.18
CA PRO A 399 3.00 19.42 -25.23
C PRO A 399 2.30 18.57 -26.30
N GLY A 400 0.98 18.37 -26.14
CA GLY A 400 0.08 18.14 -27.27
C GLY A 400 0.21 16.83 -28.07
N ILE A 401 0.27 15.67 -27.42
CA ILE A 401 -0.03 14.39 -28.09
C ILE A 401 -1.51 14.03 -27.88
N LYS A 402 -2.32 14.14 -28.94
CA LYS A 402 -3.71 13.67 -28.97
C LYS A 402 -3.78 12.20 -29.40
N THR A 403 -3.53 11.28 -28.48
CA THR A 403 -3.86 9.85 -28.64
C THR A 403 -5.06 9.50 -27.76
N PRO A 404 -6.13 8.89 -28.30
CA PRO A 404 -7.37 8.64 -27.56
C PRO A 404 -7.27 7.42 -26.63
N LEU A 405 -6.58 7.58 -25.50
CA LEU A 405 -6.80 6.71 -24.34
C LEU A 405 -8.17 7.03 -23.74
N LEU A 406 -8.97 6.00 -23.42
CA LEU A 406 -10.40 6.13 -23.09
C LEU A 406 -10.66 6.59 -21.63
N GLY A 407 -9.81 7.48 -21.12
CA GLY A 407 -9.97 8.10 -19.81
C GLY A 407 -11.07 9.17 -19.85
N HIS A 408 -12.17 8.93 -19.13
CA HIS A 408 -13.23 9.93 -18.97
C HIS A 408 -12.75 11.09 -18.09
N GLN A 409 -12.42 12.23 -18.72
CA GLN A 409 -12.19 13.48 -18.00
C GLN A 409 -13.51 14.02 -17.42
N LEU A 410 -13.83 13.62 -16.18
CA LEU A 410 -14.97 14.14 -15.43
C LEU A 410 -14.69 15.56 -14.92
N ALA A 411 -14.77 16.53 -15.83
CA ALA A 411 -14.74 17.96 -15.51
C ALA A 411 -16.07 18.39 -14.84
N VAL A 412 -16.18 18.16 -13.53
CA VAL A 412 -17.34 18.61 -12.74
C VAL A 412 -17.33 20.14 -12.64
N THR A 413 -18.24 20.79 -13.36
CA THR A 413 -18.49 22.23 -13.20
C THR A 413 -19.37 22.48 -11.96
N PRO A 414 -18.99 23.39 -11.05
CA PRO A 414 -19.78 23.66 -9.86
C PRO A 414 -21.04 24.45 -10.23
N LYS A 415 -22.20 23.80 -10.22
CA LYS A 415 -23.50 24.47 -10.10
C LYS A 415 -24.00 24.36 -8.67
N GLY A 416 -24.56 25.47 -8.19
CA GLY A 416 -24.91 25.68 -6.78
C GLY A 416 -26.04 24.79 -6.27
N ALA A 417 -26.23 24.82 -4.96
CA ALA A 417 -27.21 24.01 -4.24
C ALA A 417 -28.65 24.21 -4.75
N ALA A 418 -29.36 23.10 -4.94
CA ALA A 418 -30.81 23.04 -5.03
C ALA A 418 -31.29 21.97 -4.04
N GLN A 419 -32.34 22.28 -3.27
CA GLN A 419 -32.89 21.40 -2.24
C GLN A 419 -34.03 20.54 -2.80
N ASN A 420 -34.18 19.33 -2.23
CA ASN A 420 -35.37 18.47 -2.34
C ASN A 420 -35.63 17.91 -3.77
N SER A 421 -36.43 16.87 -3.99
CA SER A 421 -37.44 16.23 -3.14
C SER A 421 -37.49 14.71 -3.29
N LEU A 422 -38.10 14.04 -2.31
CA LEU A 422 -38.56 12.64 -2.40
C LEU A 422 -39.65 12.48 -3.48
N LEU A 423 -39.63 11.39 -4.26
CA LEU A 423 -40.83 10.68 -4.72
C LEU A 423 -40.52 9.17 -4.96
N PRO A 424 -41.53 8.25 -4.90
CA PRO A 424 -41.30 6.81 -4.77
C PRO A 424 -41.65 5.97 -6.03
N TYR A 425 -41.58 4.65 -5.86
CA TYR A 425 -42.08 3.56 -6.72
C TYR A 425 -43.27 3.89 -7.65
N GLY A 426 -43.17 3.43 -8.90
CA GLY A 426 -44.30 3.33 -9.84
C GLY A 426 -43.97 2.45 -11.05
N VAL A 427 -44.60 1.28 -11.13
CA VAL A 427 -44.60 0.41 -12.33
C VAL A 427 -45.80 0.78 -13.19
N TYR A 428 -45.66 0.82 -14.54
CA TYR A 428 -46.62 0.29 -15.53
C TYR A 428 -46.21 0.65 -16.99
N THR A 429 -45.94 -0.39 -17.80
CA THR A 429 -46.12 -0.42 -19.26
C THR A 429 -47.62 -0.69 -19.57
N PRO A 430 -48.22 -0.50 -20.78
CA PRO A 430 -47.71 -0.98 -22.08
C PRO A 430 -48.11 -0.19 -23.36
N HIS A 431 -47.82 -0.80 -24.53
CA HIS A 431 -48.32 -0.50 -25.90
C HIS A 431 -47.73 0.74 -26.63
N THR A 432 -47.53 0.78 -27.96
CA THR A 432 -47.55 -0.24 -29.06
C THR A 432 -46.78 0.28 -30.30
N GLN A 433 -46.69 -0.53 -31.37
CA GLN A 433 -46.09 -0.31 -32.71
C GLN A 433 -44.58 -0.64 -32.75
N THR A 434 -44.08 -1.76 -33.31
CA THR A 434 -44.43 -2.63 -34.46
C THR A 434 -44.24 -2.03 -35.85
N HIS A 435 -43.14 -2.40 -36.52
CA HIS A 435 -43.13 -2.76 -37.95
C HIS A 435 -41.89 -3.61 -38.34
N THR A 436 -42.14 -4.86 -38.76
CA THR A 436 -41.48 -5.64 -39.86
C THR A 436 -39.94 -5.58 -40.06
N HIS A 437 -39.17 -6.67 -39.88
CA HIS A 437 -38.94 -7.82 -40.80
C HIS A 437 -38.14 -7.45 -42.09
N THR A 438 -37.15 -8.19 -42.63
CA THR A 438 -36.59 -9.54 -42.32
C THR A 438 -35.20 -9.83 -42.96
N ASN A 439 -34.37 -10.63 -42.28
CA ASN A 439 -33.51 -11.76 -42.74
C ASN A 439 -32.59 -11.74 -44.01
N ALA A 440 -31.31 -12.10 -43.74
CA ALA A 440 -30.57 -13.27 -44.29
C ALA A 440 -29.51 -13.15 -45.43
N LEU A 441 -28.29 -13.61 -45.06
CA LEU A 441 -27.36 -14.55 -45.74
C LEU A 441 -26.69 -14.24 -47.10
N GLN A 442 -25.34 -14.31 -47.06
CA GLN A 442 -24.41 -14.87 -48.09
C GLN A 442 -24.35 -14.14 -49.46
N THR A 443 -23.25 -14.16 -50.23
CA THR A 443 -21.94 -14.87 -50.14
C THR A 443 -20.87 -14.04 -50.86
N TYR A 444 -19.57 -14.25 -50.59
CA TYR A 444 -18.54 -14.44 -51.62
C TYR A 444 -17.21 -14.92 -51.00
N PHE A 445 -16.68 -16.04 -51.52
CA PHE A 445 -15.29 -16.50 -51.34
C PHE A 445 -14.46 -16.04 -52.58
N THR A 446 -13.14 -16.18 -52.75
CA THR A 446 -12.13 -17.12 -52.21
C THR A 446 -10.73 -16.48 -52.06
N SER A 447 -9.87 -17.10 -51.23
CA SER A 447 -8.42 -16.82 -51.10
C SER A 447 -7.59 -17.42 -52.26
N PRO A 448 -6.24 -17.29 -52.29
CA PRO A 448 -5.38 -18.19 -51.50
C PRO A 448 -4.09 -17.60 -50.88
N ALA A 449 -3.81 -18.08 -49.66
CA ALA A 449 -2.51 -18.40 -49.04
C ALA A 449 -1.23 -17.57 -49.30
N LEU A 450 -0.67 -17.04 -48.21
CA LEU A 450 0.75 -17.22 -47.88
C LEU A 450 0.89 -17.41 -46.36
N THR A 451 1.68 -18.41 -45.93
CA THR A 451 1.67 -18.91 -44.54
C THR A 451 2.85 -18.46 -43.71
N THR A 452 2.58 -17.81 -42.57
CA THR A 452 3.50 -17.77 -41.42
C THR A 452 2.75 -18.19 -40.16
N ARG A 453 3.33 -19.08 -39.35
CA ARG A 453 2.76 -19.52 -38.06
C ARG A 453 3.36 -18.67 -36.94
N THR A 454 2.53 -17.90 -36.24
CA THR A 454 2.85 -17.34 -34.92
C THR A 454 2.17 -18.19 -33.83
N PRO A 455 2.86 -18.59 -32.75
CA PRO A 455 2.39 -19.68 -31.88
C PRO A 455 1.52 -19.24 -30.68
N TYR A 456 0.83 -18.10 -30.75
CA TYR A 456 -0.02 -17.60 -29.65
C TYR A 456 -1.39 -17.14 -30.14
N LYS A 457 -2.46 -17.69 -29.56
CA LYS A 457 -3.81 -17.10 -29.62
C LYS A 457 -3.90 -16.02 -28.54
N PHE A 458 -4.16 -14.79 -28.95
CA PHE A 458 -4.76 -13.80 -28.06
C PHE A 458 -6.28 -14.01 -28.11
N GLU A 459 -6.88 -14.41 -26.99
CA GLU A 459 -8.32 -14.35 -26.85
C GLU A 459 -8.72 -12.91 -26.53
N ASN A 460 -9.68 -12.35 -27.27
CA ASN A 460 -10.31 -11.09 -26.89
C ASN A 460 -11.08 -11.35 -25.59
N ALA A 461 -10.54 -10.89 -24.46
CA ALA A 461 -11.23 -10.91 -23.19
C ALA A 461 -12.61 -10.24 -23.34
N GLY A 462 -13.66 -10.98 -22.98
CA GLY A 462 -15.03 -10.52 -23.15
C GLY A 462 -15.31 -9.24 -22.35
N VAL A 463 -16.29 -8.46 -22.79
CA VAL A 463 -16.71 -7.23 -22.09
C VAL A 463 -17.30 -7.59 -20.73
N VAL A 464 -16.48 -7.54 -19.68
CA VAL A 464 -16.89 -7.75 -18.30
C VAL A 464 -17.58 -6.48 -17.80
N ASN A 465 -18.92 -6.50 -17.76
CA ASN A 465 -19.71 -5.41 -17.21
C ASN A 465 -20.01 -5.64 -15.73
N TYR A 466 -19.09 -5.18 -14.87
CA TYR A 466 -19.40 -4.84 -13.48
C TYR A 466 -19.19 -3.34 -13.30
N GLY A 467 -20.13 -2.67 -12.62
CA GLY A 467 -20.05 -1.23 -12.37
C GLY A 467 -18.84 -0.90 -11.49
N LEU A 468 -17.77 -0.42 -12.12
CA LEU A 468 -16.56 0.03 -11.43
C LEU A 468 -16.94 1.07 -10.38
N ARG A 469 -16.70 0.76 -9.10
CA ARG A 469 -16.62 1.80 -8.08
C ARG A 469 -15.47 2.74 -8.48
N ASN A 470 -15.72 4.04 -8.40
CA ASN A 470 -14.66 5.01 -8.63
C ASN A 470 -13.53 4.77 -7.59
N PRO A 471 -12.26 4.62 -7.98
CA PRO A 471 -11.13 4.54 -7.04
C PRO A 471 -10.98 5.77 -6.12
N PHE A 472 -11.80 6.81 -6.33
CA PHE A 472 -11.83 8.03 -5.53
C PHE A 472 -13.25 8.35 -5.06
N THR A 473 -13.46 8.42 -3.74
CA THR A 473 -14.60 9.12 -3.12
C THR A 473 -14.07 10.44 -2.55
N ALA A 474 -14.32 11.55 -3.23
CA ALA A 474 -13.80 12.85 -2.83
C ALA A 474 -14.51 13.35 -1.55
N LEU A 475 -13.81 13.32 -0.41
CA LEU A 475 -14.33 13.79 0.87
C LEU A 475 -13.31 14.70 1.58
N ASN A 476 -13.69 15.99 1.59
CA ASN A 476 -13.27 17.15 2.38
C ASN A 476 -11.77 17.48 2.55
N GLN A 477 -11.46 18.73 2.23
CA GLN A 477 -10.12 19.31 2.24
C GLN A 477 -9.65 19.63 3.67
N GLY A 478 -8.69 18.88 4.19
CA GLY A 478 -7.88 19.31 5.34
C GLY A 478 -8.65 19.47 6.67
N GLU A 479 -9.72 18.70 6.89
CA GLU A 479 -10.39 18.67 8.20
C GLU A 479 -9.41 18.24 9.31
N ALA A 480 -9.46 18.92 10.44
CA ALA A 480 -8.73 18.51 11.64
C ALA A 480 -9.27 17.17 12.14
N PHE A 481 -8.38 16.23 12.48
CA PHE A 481 -8.78 14.94 13.04
C PHE A 481 -8.73 14.98 14.58
N PRO A 482 -9.69 14.39 15.30
CA PRO A 482 -10.87 13.66 14.81
C PRO A 482 -11.97 14.58 14.25
N PRO A 483 -12.71 14.13 13.21
CA PRO A 483 -13.80 14.91 12.64
C PRO A 483 -14.91 15.17 13.67
N THR A 484 -15.58 16.31 13.50
CA THR A 484 -16.65 16.76 14.39
C THR A 484 -17.78 15.73 14.46
N LYS A 485 -18.56 15.73 15.56
CA LYS A 485 -19.71 14.81 15.69
C LYS A 485 -20.75 14.96 14.55
N ALA A 486 -20.79 16.13 13.90
CA ALA A 486 -21.70 16.41 12.78
C ALA A 486 -21.14 15.99 11.40
N THR A 487 -19.83 15.77 11.25
CA THR A 487 -19.19 15.34 9.99
C THR A 487 -18.85 13.84 9.95
N ARG A 488 -19.38 13.04 10.89
CA ARG A 488 -19.31 11.58 10.85
C ARG A 488 -20.36 11.04 9.87
N ASP A 489 -19.89 10.29 8.88
CA ASP A 489 -20.73 9.73 7.82
C ASP A 489 -21.68 8.65 8.41
N ILE A 490 -22.98 8.87 8.24
CA ILE A 490 -24.07 8.01 8.74
C ILE A 490 -24.62 7.06 7.66
N TYR A 491 -23.99 6.99 6.49
CA TYR A 491 -24.43 6.17 5.35
C TYR A 491 -23.47 5.04 4.96
N GLN A 492 -22.25 4.99 5.53
CA GLN A 492 -21.40 3.81 5.45
C GLN A 492 -21.88 2.75 6.46
N ARG A 493 -22.17 1.52 6.03
CA ARG A 493 -22.32 0.38 6.94
C ARG A 493 -20.95 -0.01 7.51
N SER A 494 -20.88 -0.19 8.82
CA SER A 494 -19.66 -0.65 9.50
C SER A 494 -19.42 -2.15 9.21
N TYR A 495 -18.15 -2.58 9.25
CA TYR A 495 -17.84 -4.01 9.36
C TYR A 495 -18.47 -4.64 10.62
N LEU A 496 -18.55 -3.90 11.72
CA LEU A 496 -19.17 -4.34 12.97
C LEU A 496 -20.68 -4.59 12.81
N ASP A 497 -21.38 -3.83 11.96
CA ASP A 497 -22.78 -4.10 11.64
C ASP A 497 -22.97 -5.48 10.98
N THR A 498 -21.99 -5.93 10.19
CA THR A 498 -22.07 -7.23 9.51
C THR A 498 -21.97 -8.39 10.50
N LEU A 499 -21.16 -8.26 11.55
CA LEU A 499 -21.03 -9.25 12.62
C LEU A 499 -22.32 -9.45 13.44
N VAL A 500 -23.21 -8.46 13.46
CA VAL A 500 -24.52 -8.54 14.13
C VAL A 500 -25.59 -9.13 13.21
N ALA A 501 -25.49 -8.90 11.90
CA ALA A 501 -26.49 -9.32 10.92
C ALA A 501 -26.62 -10.86 10.80
N ASP A 502 -25.51 -11.60 10.85
CA ASP A 502 -25.47 -13.05 10.67
C ASP A 502 -26.11 -13.86 11.83
N HIS A 503 -26.59 -13.19 12.89
CA HIS A 503 -27.29 -13.82 14.01
C HIS A 503 -28.81 -13.64 14.03
N VAL A 504 -29.42 -13.02 13.00
CA VAL A 504 -30.88 -12.89 12.90
C VAL A 504 -31.47 -13.99 12.01
N THR A 505 -31.74 -15.17 12.59
CA THR A 505 -32.57 -16.19 11.93
C THR A 505 -33.98 -15.66 11.69
N THR A 506 -34.39 -15.57 10.43
CA THR A 506 -35.67 -14.96 10.02
C THR A 506 -36.88 -15.75 10.49
N ALA A 507 -37.67 -15.18 11.41
CA ALA A 507 -39.06 -15.59 11.60
C ALA A 507 -39.95 -15.04 10.46
N PRO A 508 -40.88 -15.81 9.90
CA PRO A 508 -41.73 -15.36 8.80
C PRO A 508 -42.76 -14.32 9.28
N ALA A 509 -43.00 -13.29 8.45
CA ALA A 509 -43.90 -12.19 8.79
C ALA A 509 -45.38 -12.59 8.78
N SER A 510 -46.14 -12.15 9.79
CA SER A 510 -47.60 -12.18 9.84
C SER A 510 -48.20 -10.78 9.56
N ALA A 511 -49.40 -10.75 8.97
CA ALA A 511 -49.92 -9.58 8.27
C ALA A 511 -50.57 -8.50 9.17
N VAL A 512 -50.60 -7.26 8.67
CA VAL A 512 -51.29 -6.10 9.26
C VAL A 512 -52.49 -5.70 8.38
N PRO A 513 -53.69 -5.45 8.93
CA PRO A 513 -54.80 -4.82 8.20
C PRO A 513 -54.83 -3.28 8.32
N TYR A 514 -55.27 -2.65 7.24
CA TYR A 514 -55.73 -1.25 7.08
C TYR A 514 -56.74 -0.79 8.18
N SER A 515 -56.99 0.48 8.50
CA SER A 515 -56.76 1.81 7.86
C SER A 515 -56.54 2.89 8.99
N ALA A 516 -56.63 4.24 8.89
CA ALA A 516 -57.19 5.21 7.93
C ALA A 516 -56.52 6.62 8.05
N SER A 517 -57.24 7.70 7.66
CA SER A 517 -56.83 9.12 7.55
C SER A 517 -58.06 10.06 7.70
N PRO A 518 -57.95 11.41 7.85
CA PRO A 518 -56.85 12.25 8.40
C PRO A 518 -57.27 13.50 9.24
N ALA A 519 -56.37 14.00 10.12
CA ALA A 519 -56.17 15.43 10.53
C ALA A 519 -57.33 16.20 11.28
N PRO A 520 -57.17 17.48 11.74
CA PRO A 520 -55.99 18.25 12.22
C PRO A 520 -56.21 19.03 13.57
N TYR A 521 -55.19 19.80 14.02
CA TYR A 521 -55.17 20.92 15.01
C TYR A 521 -55.28 20.67 16.54
N SER A 522 -54.28 21.15 17.32
CA SER A 522 -54.39 22.37 18.19
C SER A 522 -53.50 22.39 19.47
N THR A 523 -52.80 23.51 19.71
CA THR A 523 -52.39 24.14 21.00
C THR A 523 -51.55 23.43 22.11
N SER A 524 -50.55 24.19 22.61
CA SER A 524 -49.65 23.99 23.78
C SER A 524 -50.35 24.23 25.15
N PRO A 525 -49.69 24.25 26.37
CA PRO A 525 -48.24 24.10 26.71
C PRO A 525 -47.84 23.31 28.02
N VAL A 526 -46.54 22.99 28.14
CA VAL A 526 -45.57 23.17 29.29
C VAL A 526 -46.15 23.39 30.72
N PRO A 527 -45.75 22.66 31.81
CA PRO A 527 -44.39 22.76 32.40
C PRO A 527 -43.76 21.58 33.25
N TYR A 528 -42.44 21.73 33.46
CA TYR A 528 -41.49 21.28 34.51
C TYR A 528 -41.87 20.37 35.72
N SER A 529 -40.97 19.41 36.02
CA SER A 529 -40.41 19.07 37.36
C SER A 529 -39.19 18.13 37.15
N THR A 530 -37.93 18.41 37.49
CA THR A 530 -37.19 18.71 38.75
C THR A 530 -36.80 17.54 39.67
N SER A 531 -35.67 16.90 39.30
CA SER A 531 -34.53 16.61 40.21
C SER A 531 -34.68 15.45 41.25
N PRO A 532 -33.68 15.13 42.11
CA PRO A 532 -33.02 13.81 41.97
C PRO A 532 -32.87 12.99 43.27
N ALA A 533 -32.37 11.76 43.15
CA ALA A 533 -31.82 11.00 44.28
C ALA A 533 -30.62 10.14 43.84
N ALA A 534 -29.57 10.12 44.67
CA ALA A 534 -28.47 9.16 44.59
C ALA A 534 -28.49 8.29 45.85
N TYR A 535 -28.06 7.04 45.76
CA TYR A 535 -27.57 6.29 46.93
C TYR A 535 -26.50 5.27 46.57
N SER A 536 -25.58 5.06 47.49
CA SER A 536 -24.45 4.13 47.43
C SER A 536 -24.74 2.84 48.18
N ALA A 537 -24.26 1.69 47.68
CA ALA A 537 -23.67 0.64 48.52
C ALA A 537 -23.00 -0.49 47.73
N SER A 538 -21.95 -1.04 48.33
CA SER A 538 -21.40 -2.40 48.19
C SER A 538 -20.95 -2.82 49.60
N PRO A 539 -20.55 -4.07 49.89
CA PRO A 539 -20.40 -5.24 49.01
C PRO A 539 -21.15 -6.50 49.50
N ALA A 540 -20.99 -7.62 48.79
CA ALA A 540 -21.18 -8.97 49.35
C ALA A 540 -20.11 -9.92 48.78
N THR A 541 -19.46 -10.69 49.66
CA THR A 541 -18.38 -11.63 49.32
C THR A 541 -18.88 -13.07 49.27
N TYR A 542 -18.33 -13.87 48.35
CA TYR A 542 -18.27 -15.34 48.50
C TYR A 542 -16.86 -15.84 48.18
N THR A 543 -16.42 -16.85 48.92
CA THR A 543 -15.01 -17.26 48.95
C THR A 543 -14.87 -18.78 48.83
N THR A 544 -14.07 -19.25 47.87
CA THR A 544 -13.58 -20.63 47.80
C THR A 544 -12.10 -20.65 47.39
N ARG A 545 -11.29 -21.43 48.11
CA ARG A 545 -9.90 -21.80 47.77
C ARG A 545 -9.90 -23.24 47.22
N HIS A 546 -8.84 -23.84 46.65
CA HIS A 546 -7.42 -23.51 46.46
C HIS A 546 -7.05 -23.65 44.96
N ASN A 547 -5.88 -23.26 44.45
CA ASN A 547 -4.61 -22.88 45.10
C ASN A 547 -4.17 -21.44 44.68
N GLY A 548 -2.92 -20.98 44.46
CA GLY A 548 -1.56 -21.56 44.41
C GLY A 548 -1.10 -21.90 42.98
N TYR A 549 0.07 -21.51 42.47
CA TYR A 549 1.21 -20.79 43.06
C TYR A 549 1.32 -19.32 42.58
N TYR A 550 2.02 -18.49 43.37
CA TYR A 550 2.43 -17.12 43.02
C TYR A 550 3.93 -17.08 42.72
N TYR A 551 4.33 -16.14 41.86
CA TYR A 551 5.50 -15.29 42.12
C TYR A 551 5.11 -13.83 41.87
N HIS A 552 5.65 -12.91 42.68
CA HIS A 552 5.27 -11.49 42.65
C HIS A 552 6.08 -10.70 41.62
N LEU A 553 5.41 -9.73 41.00
CA LEU A 553 6.03 -8.55 40.39
C LEU A 553 6.04 -7.40 41.40
N ASN A 554 7.08 -6.57 41.31
CA ASN A 554 7.19 -5.19 41.80
C ASN A 554 7.67 -4.34 40.62
#